data_AF-A0A517LC06-F1
#
_entry.id   AF-A0A517LC06-F1
#
_cell.length_a   1.000
_cell.length_b   1.000
_cell.length_c   1.000
_cell.angle_alpha   90.00
_cell.angle_beta   90.00
_cell.angle_gamma   90.00
#
_symmetry.space_group_name_H-M   'P 1'
#
loop_
_entity.id
_entity.type
_entity.pdbx_description
1 polymer ?
#
loop_
_entity_poly.entity_id
_entity_poly.type
_entity_poly.pdbx_seq_one_letter_code
_entity_poly.pdbx_strand_id
1 'polypeptide(L)'
;MARKFIQMGMTRSKRYANHAGGKKYDANHKELAKSDSHKDHDEKLAASEIFKEVWQRCKEHEGYQRMKEEFLKEQKVWEKEGRGEKA
;
A
#
# COMPACT_ATOMS: atom_id res chain seq x y z
N MET A 1 6.40 -8.38 -5.98
CA MET A 1 6.79 -7.00 -6.41
C MET A 1 5.61 -6.14 -6.86
N ALA A 2 4.75 -6.59 -7.79
CA ALA A 2 3.62 -5.81 -8.31
C ALA A 2 2.68 -5.23 -7.22
N ARG A 3 2.23 -6.05 -6.26
CA ARG A 3 1.43 -5.60 -5.11
C ARG A 3 2.07 -4.43 -4.37
N LYS A 4 3.37 -4.53 -4.08
CA LYS A 4 4.12 -3.50 -3.34
C LYS A 4 4.21 -2.21 -4.15
N PHE A 5 4.45 -2.32 -5.46
CA PHE A 5 4.48 -1.16 -6.36
C PHE A 5 3.16 -0.40 -6.36
N ILE A 6 2.03 -1.09 -6.54
CA ILE A 6 0.70 -0.47 -6.57
C ILE A 6 0.38 0.20 -5.21
N GLN A 7 0.64 -0.50 -4.10
CA GLN A 7 0.44 0.04 -2.76
C GLN A 7 1.32 1.25 -2.46
N MET A 8 2.58 1.22 -2.92
CA MET A 8 3.49 2.36 -2.82
C MET A 8 3.02 3.53 -3.69
N GLY A 9 2.52 3.28 -4.90
CA GLY A 9 1.97 4.32 -5.77
C GLY A 9 0.79 5.02 -5.10
N MET A 10 -0.18 4.26 -4.60
CA MET A 10 -1.35 4.80 -3.89
C MET A 10 -0.93 5.69 -2.70
N THR A 11 -0.08 5.17 -1.81
CA THR A 11 0.32 5.87 -0.58
C THR A 11 1.23 7.06 -0.86
N ARG A 12 2.15 6.95 -1.83
CA ARG A 12 3.08 8.02 -2.19
C ARG A 12 2.35 9.18 -2.88
N SER A 13 1.45 8.89 -3.82
CA SER A 13 0.60 9.91 -4.45
C SER A 13 -0.27 10.62 -3.42
N LYS A 14 -0.91 9.89 -2.49
CA LYS A 14 -1.69 10.50 -1.40
C LYS A 14 -0.84 11.38 -0.48
N ARG A 15 0.42 11.00 -0.24
CA ARG A 15 1.35 11.80 0.56
C ARG A 15 1.71 13.11 -0.14
N TYR A 16 1.96 13.09 -1.45
CA TYR A 16 2.20 14.33 -2.21
C TYR A 16 0.95 15.18 -2.34
N ALA A 17 -0.24 14.55 -2.42
CA ALA A 17 -1.50 15.27 -2.31
C ALA A 17 -1.59 15.98 -0.95
N ASN A 18 -1.34 15.30 0.17
CA ASN A 18 -1.46 15.92 1.49
C ASN A 18 -0.29 16.85 1.88
N HIS A 19 0.88 16.71 1.25
CA HIS A 19 2.09 17.46 1.59
C HIS A 19 2.85 17.77 0.30
N ALA A 20 2.82 19.03 -0.16
CA ALA A 20 3.44 19.44 -1.42
C ALA A 20 4.92 19.03 -1.54
N GLY A 21 5.70 19.15 -0.45
CA GLY A 21 7.11 18.75 -0.40
C GLY A 21 7.35 17.24 -0.24
N GLY A 22 6.30 16.42 -0.12
CA GLY A 22 6.39 14.98 0.13
C GLY A 22 6.96 14.58 1.50
N LYS A 23 7.35 15.56 2.32
CA LYS A 23 7.85 15.39 3.68
C LYS A 23 6.65 15.37 4.64
N LYS A 24 6.48 14.25 5.34
CA LYS A 24 5.39 14.04 6.32
C LYS A 24 5.76 14.53 7.72
N TYR A 25 7.03 14.40 8.10
CA TYR A 25 7.52 14.68 9.44
C TYR A 25 8.54 15.81 9.42
N ASP A 26 8.55 16.66 10.44
CA ASP A 26 9.61 17.64 10.65
C ASP A 26 10.91 17.01 11.21
N ALA A 27 11.90 17.84 11.53
CA ALA A 27 13.17 17.38 12.11
C ALA A 27 13.02 16.75 13.50
N ASN A 28 11.94 17.05 14.21
CA ASN A 28 11.62 16.54 15.54
C ASN A 28 10.64 15.36 15.48
N HIS A 29 10.47 14.74 14.30
CA HIS A 29 9.51 13.67 14.05
C HIS A 29 8.03 14.02 14.30
N LYS A 30 7.67 15.30 14.33
CA LYS A 30 6.27 15.73 14.43
C LYS A 30 5.63 15.71 13.05
N GLU A 31 4.39 15.21 12.98
CA GLU A 31 3.63 15.20 11.72
C GLU A 31 3.30 16.63 11.30
N LEU A 32 3.66 16.97 10.06
CA LEU A 32 3.35 18.25 9.44
C LEU A 32 1.86 18.31 9.12
N ALA A 33 1.29 19.52 9.14
CA ALA A 33 -0.10 19.73 8.73
C ALA A 33 -0.30 19.27 7.28
N LYS A 34 -1.49 18.73 7.01
CA LYS A 34 -1.90 18.41 5.65
C LYS A 34 -2.29 19.71 4.95
N SER A 35 -1.90 19.85 3.70
CA SER A 35 -2.31 20.93 2.81
C SER A 35 -3.14 20.38 1.66
N ASP A 36 -4.14 21.15 1.24
CA ASP A 36 -5.03 20.89 0.11
C ASP A 36 -5.01 22.04 -0.92
N SER A 37 -4.35 23.16 -0.59
CA SER A 37 -4.37 24.40 -1.35
C SER A 37 -3.30 24.52 -2.45
N HIS A 38 -2.40 23.54 -2.57
CA HIS A 38 -1.35 23.57 -3.59
C HIS A 38 -1.86 23.09 -4.96
N LYS A 39 -1.33 23.70 -6.03
CA LYS A 39 -1.82 23.56 -7.41
C LYS A 39 -1.88 22.11 -7.91
N ASP A 40 -0.99 21.25 -7.45
CA ASP A 40 -0.90 19.85 -7.87
C ASP A 40 -1.68 18.89 -6.95
N HIS A 41 -2.35 19.37 -5.90
CA HIS A 41 -3.12 18.54 -4.95
C HIS A 41 -4.08 17.59 -5.69
N ASP A 42 -4.92 18.15 -6.56
CA ASP A 42 -5.99 17.40 -7.23
C ASP A 42 -5.44 16.35 -8.19
N GLU A 43 -4.36 16.67 -8.92
CA GLU A 43 -3.68 15.72 -9.80
C GLU A 43 -3.06 14.57 -9.01
N LYS A 44 -2.40 14.85 -7.88
CA LYS A 44 -1.80 13.81 -7.03
C LYS A 44 -2.86 12.95 -6.34
N LEU A 45 -3.98 13.57 -5.95
CA LEU A 45 -5.12 12.88 -5.39
C LEU A 45 -5.74 11.93 -6.43
N ALA A 46 -5.99 12.42 -7.64
CA ALA A 46 -6.48 11.60 -8.76
C ALA A 46 -5.55 10.42 -9.05
N ALA A 47 -4.23 10.65 -9.08
CA ALA A 47 -3.26 9.57 -9.23
C ALA A 47 -3.36 8.52 -8.10
N SER A 48 -3.59 8.94 -6.86
CA SER A 48 -3.79 8.02 -5.73
C SER A 48 -5.03 7.14 -5.92
N GLU A 49 -6.14 7.72 -6.37
CA GLU A 49 -7.38 6.98 -6.63
C GLU A 49 -7.21 5.99 -7.79
N ILE A 50 -6.48 6.33 -8.86
CA ILE A 50 -6.15 5.39 -9.96
C ILE A 50 -5.39 4.17 -9.41
N PHE A 51 -4.37 4.37 -8.57
CA PHE A 51 -3.65 3.24 -7.96
C PHE A 51 -4.55 2.38 -7.07
N LYS A 52 -5.48 3.00 -6.33
CA LYS A 52 -6.43 2.30 -5.48
C LYS A 52 -7.41 1.46 -6.31
N GLU A 53 -7.88 1.98 -7.44
CA GLU A 53 -8.73 1.24 -8.36
C GLU A 53 -8.01 0.02 -8.95
N VAL A 54 -6.78 0.22 -9.46
CA VAL A 54 -5.95 -0.89 -9.96
C VAL A 54 -5.68 -1.92 -8.87
N TRP A 55 -5.42 -1.47 -7.63
CA TRP A 55 -5.23 -2.35 -6.48
C TRP A 55 -6.46 -3.21 -6.22
N GLN A 56 -7.66 -2.62 -6.30
CA GLN A 56 -8.91 -3.33 -6.10
C GLN A 56 -9.13 -4.37 -7.19
N ARG A 57 -8.94 -4.01 -8.47
CA ARG A 57 -9.01 -4.94 -9.60
C ARG A 57 -8.05 -6.12 -9.44
N CYS A 58 -6.80 -5.88 -9.01
CA CYS A 58 -5.84 -6.94 -8.75
C CYS A 58 -6.28 -7.88 -7.61
N LYS A 59 -6.96 -7.36 -6.59
CA LYS A 59 -7.49 -8.18 -5.48
C LYS A 59 -8.71 -9.00 -5.90
N GLU A 60 -9.53 -8.48 -6.80
CA GLU A 60 -10.74 -9.13 -7.32
C GLU A 60 -10.43 -10.19 -8.37
N HIS A 61 -9.25 -10.11 -9.01
CA HIS A 61 -8.82 -11.09 -10.01
C HIS A 61 -8.84 -12.53 -9.46
N GLU A 62 -9.64 -13.40 -10.08
CA GLU A 62 -9.86 -14.79 -9.64
C GLU A 62 -8.56 -15.58 -9.49
N GLY A 63 -7.64 -15.44 -10.44
CA GLY A 63 -6.34 -16.10 -10.37
C GLY A 63 -5.52 -15.69 -9.15
N TYR A 64 -5.61 -14.41 -8.74
CA TYR A 64 -4.92 -13.93 -7.54
C TYR A 64 -5.56 -14.49 -6.27
N GLN A 65 -6.89 -14.57 -6.22
CA GLN A 65 -7.61 -15.14 -5.08
C GLN A 65 -7.27 -16.61 -4.88
N ARG A 66 -7.29 -17.43 -5.94
CA ARG A 66 -6.91 -18.85 -5.86
C ARG A 66 -5.50 -19.05 -5.33
N MET A 67 -4.51 -18.38 -5.91
CA MET A 67 -3.11 -18.50 -5.47
C MET A 67 -2.93 -18.00 -4.04
N LYS A 68 -3.65 -16.96 -3.63
CA LYS A 68 -3.62 -16.46 -2.25
C LYS A 68 -4.19 -17.49 -1.27
N GLU A 69 -5.29 -18.15 -1.61
CA GLU A 69 -5.87 -19.20 -0.76
C GLU A 69 -4.95 -20.41 -0.61
N GLU A 70 -4.35 -20.86 -1.71
CA GLU A 70 -3.36 -21.94 -1.72
C GLU A 70 -2.16 -21.60 -0.82
N PHE A 71 -1.56 -20.42 -1.02
CA PHE A 71 -0.48 -19.92 -0.18
C PHE A 71 -0.87 -19.86 1.31
N LEU A 72 -2.08 -19.41 1.66
CA LEU A 72 -2.53 -19.36 3.05
C LEU A 72 -2.72 -20.76 3.65
N LYS A 73 -3.10 -21.76 2.86
CA LYS A 73 -3.18 -23.15 3.31
C LYS A 73 -1.79 -23.71 3.57
N GLU A 74 -0.87 -23.54 2.61
CA GLU A 74 0.53 -23.95 2.74
C GLU A 74 1.21 -23.28 3.94
N GLN A 75 1.00 -21.96 4.10
CA GLN A 75 1.53 -21.22 5.24
C GLN A 75 1.03 -21.79 6.58
N LYS A 76 -0.25 -22.14 6.69
CA LYS A 76 -0.79 -22.75 7.92
C LYS A 76 -0.19 -24.12 8.19
N VAL A 77 0.01 -24.93 7.15
CA VAL A 77 0.69 -26.23 7.28
C VAL A 77 2.12 -26.03 7.74
N TRP A 78 2.87 -25.14 7.08
CA TRP A 78 4.23 -24.79 7.46
C TRP A 78 4.32 -24.22 8.89
N GLU A 79 3.41 -23.36 9.31
CA GLU A 79 3.36 -22.84 10.69
C GLU A 79 3.04 -23.94 11.71
N LYS A 80 2.24 -24.95 11.34
CA LYS A 80 1.94 -26.11 12.19
C LYS A 80 3.14 -27.06 12.30
N GLU A 81 3.92 -27.20 11.24
CA GLU A 81 5.08 -28.10 11.17
C GLU A 81 6.37 -27.46 11.70
N GLY A 82 6.59 -26.17 11.46
CA GLY A 82 7.87 -25.48 11.66
C GLY A 82 8.00 -24.64 12.93
N ARG A 83 6.95 -24.50 13.75
CA ARG A 83 7.04 -23.79 15.04
C ARG A 83 7.53 -24.66 16.21
N GLY A 84 7.94 -25.90 15.93
CA GLY A 84 8.53 -26.83 16.91
C GLY A 84 10.06 -26.84 16.97
N GLU A 85 10.76 -26.23 16.00
CA GLU A 85 12.24 -26.36 15.90
C GLU A 85 13.03 -25.06 16.06
N LYS A 86 12.36 -23.91 16.23
CA LYS A 86 13.04 -22.64 16.54
C LYS A 86 12.30 -21.86 17.62
N ALA A 87 12.49 -22.29 18.86
CA ALA A 87 12.35 -21.48 20.07
C ALA A 87 13.52 -21.79 21.00
#